data_AF-J7LA96-F1
#
_entry.id   AF-J7LA96-F1
#
_cell.length_a   1.000
_cell.length_b   1.000
_cell.length_c   1.000
_cell.angle_alpha   90.00
_cell.angle_beta   90.00
_cell.angle_gamma   90.00
#
_symmetry.space_group_name_H-M   'P 1'
#
loop_
_entity.id
_entity.type
_entity.pdbx_description
1 polymer ?
#
loop_
_entity_poly.entity_id
_entity_poly.type
_entity_poly.pdbx_seq_one_letter_code
_entity_poly.pdbx_strand_id
1 'polypeptide(L)'
;MEVGATTIFAALVITLIYQSDLGTRFNDGVRSMVCAVRGPGCGDETWVDRDRPEEPEQYDWGAGGGDFEDNKNIAMQSARGYNWTDQEWACLDNLWSRQSGWDPGMVDSETGSRGIVGFNPALHGEMPEGFEGSAAAQIDWGLDYIRDAHGSPCQAWAYWQSTRTY
;
A
#
# COMPACT_ATOMS: atom_id res chain seq x y z
N MET A 1 -1.30 8.13 52.09
CA MET A 1 -2.57 8.64 51.53
C MET A 1 -2.37 9.44 50.23
N GLU A 2 -1.14 9.63 49.74
CA GLU A 2 -0.87 10.54 48.59
C GLU A 2 -1.06 9.93 47.20
N VAL A 3 -0.93 8.60 47.04
CA VAL A 3 -1.02 7.95 45.71
C VAL A 3 -2.43 7.97 45.14
N GLY A 4 -3.46 7.95 46.00
CA GLY A 4 -4.86 8.01 45.55
C GLY A 4 -5.25 9.39 45.03
N ALA A 5 -4.74 10.46 45.64
CA ALA A 5 -5.06 11.83 45.26
C ALA A 5 -4.47 12.21 43.89
N THR A 6 -3.24 11.77 43.59
CA THR A 6 -2.57 12.05 42.31
C THR A 6 -3.21 11.31 41.14
N THR A 7 -3.60 10.04 41.32
CA THR A 7 -4.31 9.29 40.28
C THR A 7 -5.69 9.85 39.99
N ILE A 8 -6.43 10.29 41.01
CA ILE A 8 -7.74 10.93 40.82
C ILE A 8 -7.60 12.26 40.09
N PHE A 9 -6.59 13.07 40.47
CA PHE A 9 -6.32 14.33 39.81
C PHE A 9 -5.92 14.14 38.34
N ALA A 10 -5.04 13.18 38.04
CA ALA A 10 -4.66 12.86 36.66
C ALA A 10 -5.85 12.37 35.83
N ALA A 11 -6.71 11.51 36.38
CA ALA A 11 -7.92 11.04 35.70
C ALA A 11 -8.91 12.18 35.44
N LEU A 12 -9.08 13.12 36.38
CA LEU A 12 -9.90 14.31 36.19
C LEU A 12 -9.33 15.23 35.10
N VAL A 13 -8.03 15.49 35.10
CA VAL A 13 -7.38 16.31 34.06
C VAL A 13 -7.54 15.66 32.68
N ILE A 14 -7.31 14.35 32.57
CA ILE A 14 -7.49 13.62 31.30
C ILE A 14 -8.95 13.69 30.85
N THR A 15 -9.91 13.44 31.74
CA THR A 15 -11.34 13.50 31.41
C THR A 15 -11.76 14.91 31.00
N LEU A 16 -11.25 15.95 31.67
CA LEU A 16 -11.48 17.35 31.30
C LEU A 16 -10.85 17.70 29.94
N ILE A 17 -9.67 17.18 29.62
CA ILE A 17 -9.05 17.36 28.29
C ILE A 17 -9.92 16.67 27.22
N TYR A 18 -10.40 15.45 27.48
CA TYR A 18 -11.28 14.73 26.55
C TYR A 18 -12.64 15.39 26.36
N GLN A 19 -13.20 16.02 27.39
CA GLN A 19 -14.46 16.76 27.31
C GLN A 19 -14.27 18.19 26.80
N SER A 20 -13.03 18.65 26.66
CA SER A 20 -12.72 19.98 26.14
C SER A 20 -12.48 19.95 24.65
N ASP A 21 -12.89 21.01 23.96
CA ASP A 21 -12.55 21.25 22.56
C ASP A 21 -11.08 21.67 22.36
N LEU A 22 -10.16 21.35 23.27
CA LEU A 22 -8.75 21.77 23.17
C LEU A 22 -8.09 21.28 21.88
N GLY A 23 -8.38 20.05 21.45
CA GLY A 23 -7.88 19.51 20.19
C GLY A 23 -8.41 20.27 18.97
N THR A 24 -9.71 20.56 18.95
CA THR A 24 -10.37 21.34 17.88
C THR A 24 -9.81 22.76 17.83
N ARG A 25 -9.71 23.43 18.98
CA ARG A 25 -9.18 24.80 19.08
C ARG A 25 -7.71 24.91 18.71
N PHE A 26 -6.89 23.91 19.06
CA PHE A 26 -5.49 23.86 18.62
C PHE A 26 -5.40 23.71 17.10
N ASN A 27 -6.18 22.78 16.52
CA ASN A 27 -6.24 22.58 15.08
C ASN A 27 -6.69 23.86 14.36
N ASP A 28 -7.75 24.51 14.84
CA ASP A 28 -8.25 25.78 14.29
C ASP A 28 -7.26 26.94 14.43
N GLY A 29 -6.51 26.99 15.55
CA GLY A 29 -5.44 27.96 15.75
C GLY A 29 -4.30 27.78 14.75
N VAL A 30 -3.85 26.54 14.54
CA VAL A 30 -2.83 26.21 13.52
C VAL A 30 -3.33 26.58 12.12
N ARG A 31 -4.59 26.27 11.79
CA ARG A 31 -5.24 26.67 10.52
C ARG A 31 -5.24 28.19 10.32
N SER A 32 -5.65 28.95 11.33
CA SER A 32 -5.66 30.43 11.27
C SER A 32 -4.27 31.02 11.01
N MET A 33 -3.24 30.43 11.61
CA MET A 33 -1.87 30.89 11.47
C MET A 33 -1.31 30.59 10.08
N VAL A 34 -1.66 29.43 9.50
CA VAL A 34 -1.34 29.07 8.10
C VAL A 34 -2.04 30.01 7.11
N CYS A 35 -3.32 30.32 7.33
CA CYS A 35 -4.08 31.25 6.47
C CYS A 35 -3.53 32.68 6.55
N ALA A 36 -3.07 33.13 7.72
CA ALA A 36 -2.45 34.45 7.89
C ALA A 36 -1.12 34.60 7.14
N VAL A 37 -0.37 33.50 6.97
CA VAL A 37 0.92 33.48 6.24
C VAL A 37 0.74 33.43 4.72
N ARG A 38 -0.32 32.80 4.21
CA ARG A 38 -0.49 32.53 2.76
C ARG A 38 -1.50 33.41 2.02
N GLY A 39 -2.26 34.26 2.69
CA GLY A 39 -3.16 35.22 2.04
C GLY A 39 -4.57 34.67 1.73
N PRO A 40 -5.49 35.53 1.26
CA PRO A 40 -6.93 35.34 1.41
C PRO A 40 -7.49 34.27 0.46
N GLY A 41 -7.77 33.09 1.00
CA GLY A 41 -8.45 32.01 0.27
C GLY A 41 -9.05 30.90 1.14
N CYS A 42 -9.00 31.01 2.47
CA CYS A 42 -9.56 30.01 3.37
C CYS A 42 -11.07 30.24 3.52
N GLY A 43 -11.87 29.56 2.70
CA GLY A 43 -13.31 29.36 2.94
C GLY A 43 -13.57 28.18 3.89
N ASP A 44 -14.81 27.70 3.94
CA ASP A 44 -15.29 26.65 4.88
C ASP A 44 -14.89 25.21 4.49
N GLU A 45 -14.09 25.02 3.44
CA GLU A 45 -13.71 23.71 2.90
C GLU A 45 -12.37 23.25 3.50
N THR A 46 -12.28 21.97 3.87
CA THR A 46 -11.01 21.39 4.34
C THR A 46 -10.11 21.02 3.16
N TRP A 47 -8.79 20.90 3.39
CA TRP A 47 -7.84 20.40 2.38
C TRP A 47 -8.25 19.03 1.78
N VAL A 48 -9.05 18.25 2.51
CA VAL A 48 -9.55 16.95 2.06
C VAL A 48 -10.64 17.08 0.99
N ASP A 49 -11.33 18.23 0.92
CA ASP A 49 -12.49 18.42 0.06
C ASP A 49 -12.16 19.20 -1.22
N ARG A 50 -11.13 20.06 -1.19
CA ARG A 50 -10.69 20.79 -2.40
C ARG A 50 -9.72 20.03 -3.29
N ASP A 51 -8.88 19.18 -2.71
CA ASP A 51 -7.78 18.53 -3.45
C ASP A 51 -7.97 17.01 -3.59
N ARG A 52 -9.10 16.45 -3.15
CA ARG A 52 -9.43 15.03 -3.37
C ARG A 52 -10.13 14.88 -4.72
N PRO A 53 -9.47 14.29 -5.73
CA PRO A 53 -10.15 13.98 -6.99
C PRO A 53 -11.29 12.99 -6.74
N GLU A 54 -12.37 13.11 -7.53
CA GLU A 54 -13.46 12.14 -7.50
C GLU A 54 -12.94 10.74 -7.86
N GLU A 55 -13.37 9.73 -7.09
CA GLU A 55 -12.95 8.34 -7.30
C GLU A 55 -13.51 7.85 -8.64
N PRO A 56 -12.67 7.41 -9.59
CA PRO A 56 -13.15 7.06 -10.92
C PRO A 56 -14.01 5.81 -10.88
N GLU A 57 -15.10 5.78 -11.67
CA GLU A 57 -16.00 4.62 -11.79
C GLU A 57 -15.29 3.38 -12.33
N GLN A 58 -14.17 3.56 -13.04
CA GLN A 58 -13.28 2.49 -13.52
C GLN A 58 -11.87 3.05 -13.67
N TYR A 59 -10.89 2.38 -13.06
CA TYR A 59 -9.48 2.72 -13.25
C TYR A 59 -8.97 2.13 -14.57
N ASP A 60 -8.77 2.98 -15.58
CA ASP A 60 -8.07 2.66 -16.82
C ASP A 60 -6.59 3.03 -16.68
N TRP A 61 -5.76 2.05 -16.34
CA TRP A 61 -4.31 2.22 -16.26
C TRP A 61 -3.68 1.86 -17.61
N GLY A 62 -3.82 2.77 -18.58
CA GLY A 62 -3.24 2.66 -19.91
C GLY A 62 -1.73 2.35 -19.89
N ALA A 63 -1.34 1.43 -20.77
CA ALA A 63 -0.05 0.77 -20.86
C ALA A 63 1.15 1.70 -21.14
N GLY A 64 2.28 1.41 -20.48
CA GLY A 64 3.62 1.80 -20.92
C GLY A 64 4.45 2.58 -19.90
N GLY A 65 5.26 1.86 -19.11
CA GLY A 65 6.43 2.41 -18.40
C GLY A 65 6.11 3.46 -17.32
N GLY A 66 5.30 3.08 -16.32
CA GLY A 66 5.05 3.87 -15.11
C GLY A 66 5.94 3.40 -13.96
N ASP A 67 6.20 4.28 -12.99
CA ASP A 67 7.21 4.15 -11.93
C ASP A 67 7.13 2.78 -11.21
N PHE A 68 8.27 2.17 -10.82
CA PHE A 68 8.25 0.90 -10.07
C PHE A 68 7.46 1.03 -8.76
N GLU A 69 7.38 2.25 -8.23
CA GLU A 69 6.54 2.61 -7.09
C GLU A 69 5.05 2.58 -7.41
N ASP A 70 4.63 2.90 -8.64
CA ASP A 70 3.23 2.79 -9.07
C ASP A 70 2.78 1.32 -9.09
N ASN A 71 3.65 0.41 -9.57
CA ASN A 71 3.38 -1.03 -9.55
C ASN A 71 3.23 -1.56 -8.11
N LYS A 72 4.05 -1.06 -7.17
CA LYS A 72 3.90 -1.35 -5.74
C LYS A 72 2.56 -0.86 -5.20
N ASN A 73 2.14 0.35 -5.57
CA ASN A 73 0.87 0.92 -5.13
C ASN A 73 -0.33 0.11 -5.65
N ILE A 74 -0.27 -0.38 -6.90
CA ILE A 74 -1.28 -1.29 -7.46
C ILE A 74 -1.32 -2.58 -6.64
N ALA A 75 -0.17 -3.23 -6.42
CA ALA A 75 -0.10 -4.47 -5.67
C ALA A 75 -0.53 -4.33 -4.21
N MET A 76 -0.18 -3.23 -3.54
CA MET A 76 -0.60 -2.98 -2.16
C MET A 76 -2.12 -2.83 -2.07
N GLN A 77 -2.75 -2.17 -3.04
CA GLN A 77 -4.20 -2.06 -3.08
C GLN A 77 -4.87 -3.41 -3.33
N SER A 78 -4.38 -4.18 -4.31
CA SER A 78 -4.90 -5.51 -4.61
C SER A 78 -4.70 -6.51 -3.46
N ALA A 79 -3.54 -6.49 -2.79
CA ALA A 79 -3.23 -7.37 -1.66
C ALA A 79 -4.16 -7.19 -0.45
N ARG A 80 -4.76 -6.01 -0.28
CA ARG A 80 -5.78 -5.78 0.78
C ARG A 80 -7.01 -6.67 0.59
N GLY A 81 -7.38 -7.02 -0.64
CA GLY A 81 -8.47 -7.95 -0.93
C GLY A 81 -8.23 -9.36 -0.36
N TYR A 82 -6.96 -9.72 -0.15
CA TYR A 82 -6.51 -10.99 0.43
C TYR A 82 -6.25 -10.89 1.94
N ASN A 83 -6.49 -9.72 2.55
CA ASN A 83 -6.08 -9.40 3.91
C ASN A 83 -4.57 -9.53 4.14
N TRP A 84 -3.76 -9.31 3.09
CA TRP A 84 -2.30 -9.31 3.15
C TRP A 84 -1.78 -7.89 3.39
N THR A 85 -1.89 -7.45 4.65
CA THR A 85 -1.36 -6.16 5.12
C THR A 85 -0.06 -6.37 5.91
N ASP A 86 0.58 -5.26 6.28
CA ASP A 86 1.71 -5.23 7.23
C ASP A 86 2.83 -6.23 6.90
N GLN A 87 2.93 -7.31 7.67
CA GLN A 87 3.98 -8.32 7.52
C GLN A 87 3.86 -9.10 6.21
N GLU A 88 2.64 -9.44 5.79
CA GLU A 88 2.43 -10.16 4.52
C GLU A 88 2.79 -9.25 3.34
N TRP A 89 2.44 -7.97 3.42
CA TRP A 89 2.88 -6.98 2.42
C TRP A 89 4.41 -6.86 2.38
N ALA A 90 5.08 -6.79 3.53
CA ALA A 90 6.54 -6.71 3.56
C ALA A 90 7.21 -7.96 2.96
N CYS A 91 6.64 -9.14 3.14
CA CYS A 91 7.10 -10.36 2.49
C CYS A 91 6.91 -10.32 0.96
N LEU A 92 5.74 -9.88 0.50
CA LEU A 92 5.45 -9.70 -0.92
C LEU A 92 6.41 -8.71 -1.59
N ASP A 93 6.63 -7.56 -0.96
CA ASP A 93 7.53 -6.53 -1.49
C ASP A 93 8.97 -7.03 -1.58
N ASN A 94 9.45 -7.76 -0.57
CA ASN A 94 10.77 -8.38 -0.66
C ASN A 94 10.86 -9.40 -1.80
N LEU A 95 9.83 -10.22 -1.96
CA LEU A 95 9.77 -11.26 -2.99
C LEU A 95 9.84 -10.66 -4.39
N TRP A 96 8.92 -9.77 -4.75
CA TRP A 96 8.86 -9.20 -6.09
C TRP A 96 9.97 -8.17 -6.36
N SER A 97 10.46 -7.47 -5.34
CA SER A 97 11.68 -6.66 -5.46
C SER A 97 12.90 -7.51 -5.84
N ARG A 98 13.03 -8.71 -5.29
CA ARG A 98 14.13 -9.63 -5.65
C ARG A 98 13.92 -10.31 -6.99
N GLN A 99 12.66 -10.54 -7.38
CA GLN A 99 12.33 -11.22 -8.61
C GLN A 99 12.56 -10.35 -9.85
N SER A 100 12.14 -9.08 -9.79
CA SER A 100 12.12 -8.18 -10.95
C SER A 100 12.45 -6.73 -10.61
N GLY A 101 12.51 -6.38 -9.31
CA GLY A 101 12.55 -4.97 -8.92
C GLY A 101 11.25 -4.23 -9.27
N TRP A 102 10.14 -4.95 -9.39
CA TRP A 102 8.83 -4.41 -9.80
C TRP A 102 8.76 -3.96 -11.26
N ASP A 103 9.64 -4.48 -12.12
CA ASP A 103 9.64 -4.20 -13.55
C ASP A 103 8.68 -5.13 -14.33
N PRO A 104 7.59 -4.61 -14.93
CA PRO A 104 6.65 -5.41 -15.71
C PRO A 104 7.19 -5.83 -17.08
N GLY A 105 8.29 -5.21 -17.53
CA GLY A 105 9.04 -5.56 -18.73
C GLY A 105 10.24 -6.46 -18.44
N MET A 106 10.46 -6.88 -17.20
CA MET A 106 11.60 -7.73 -16.84
C MET A 106 11.56 -9.02 -17.66
N VAL A 107 12.71 -9.38 -18.26
CA VAL A 107 12.92 -10.66 -18.93
C VAL A 107 14.26 -11.22 -18.48
N ASP A 108 14.23 -12.37 -17.83
CA ASP A 108 15.42 -13.10 -17.44
C ASP A 108 15.89 -13.99 -18.61
N SER A 109 17.10 -13.77 -19.11
CA SER A 109 17.63 -14.46 -20.29
C SER A 109 18.10 -15.88 -20.02
N GLU A 110 18.35 -16.25 -18.76
CA GLU A 110 18.80 -17.57 -18.37
C GLU A 110 17.61 -18.51 -18.14
N THR A 111 16.57 -18.02 -17.47
CA THR A 111 15.40 -18.80 -17.06
C THR A 111 14.19 -18.59 -17.97
N GLY A 112 14.14 -17.50 -18.73
CA GLY A 112 12.97 -17.11 -19.52
C GLY A 112 11.83 -16.52 -18.70
N SER A 113 12.06 -16.23 -17.42
CA SER A 113 11.05 -15.66 -16.51
C SER A 113 10.71 -14.23 -16.92
N ARG A 114 9.44 -13.82 -16.79
CA ARG A 114 8.95 -12.52 -17.26
C ARG A 114 8.08 -11.74 -16.28
N GLY A 115 8.19 -10.42 -16.34
CA GLY A 115 7.36 -9.46 -15.63
C GLY A 115 7.62 -9.39 -14.12
N ILE A 116 6.77 -8.65 -13.41
CA ILE A 116 6.89 -8.34 -11.97
C ILE A 116 7.07 -9.62 -11.15
N VAL A 117 6.25 -10.61 -11.46
CA VAL A 117 6.11 -11.86 -10.69
C VAL A 117 7.11 -12.92 -11.07
N GLY A 118 7.91 -12.71 -12.14
CA GLY A 118 8.83 -13.71 -12.66
C GLY A 118 8.13 -14.92 -13.26
N PHE A 119 7.07 -14.70 -14.05
CA PHE A 119 6.31 -15.79 -14.66
C PHE A 119 7.20 -16.64 -15.56
N ASN A 120 7.29 -17.94 -15.27
CA ASN A 120 8.04 -18.89 -16.08
C ASN A 120 7.09 -19.92 -16.69
N PRO A 121 6.91 -19.95 -18.03
CA PRO A 121 5.97 -20.89 -18.66
C PRO A 121 6.28 -22.37 -18.38
N ALA A 122 7.54 -22.72 -18.10
CA ALA A 122 7.92 -24.09 -17.76
C ALA A 122 7.46 -24.51 -16.36
N LEU A 123 7.24 -23.55 -15.45
CA LEU A 123 6.83 -23.79 -14.06
C LEU A 123 5.35 -23.48 -13.84
N HIS A 124 4.85 -22.43 -14.47
CA HIS A 124 3.51 -21.87 -14.23
C HIS A 124 2.51 -22.19 -15.34
N GLY A 125 2.95 -22.87 -16.41
CA GLY A 125 2.09 -23.26 -17.53
C GLY A 125 1.93 -22.17 -18.58
N GLU A 126 0.79 -22.18 -19.26
CA GLU A 126 0.51 -21.21 -20.32
C GLU A 126 0.30 -19.81 -19.74
N MET A 127 0.96 -18.83 -20.34
CA MET A 127 0.84 -17.45 -19.91
C MET A 127 -0.56 -16.91 -20.27
N PRO A 128 -1.25 -16.22 -19.34
CA PRO A 128 -2.58 -15.66 -19.62
C PRO A 128 -2.56 -14.61 -20.74
N GLU A 129 -3.69 -14.50 -21.45
CA GLU A 129 -3.89 -13.43 -22.42
C GLU A 129 -3.83 -12.05 -21.72
N GLY A 130 -3.13 -11.09 -22.32
CA GLY A 130 -2.98 -9.74 -21.76
C GLY A 130 -1.97 -9.62 -20.61
N PHE A 131 -1.27 -10.69 -20.24
CA PHE A 131 -0.23 -10.68 -19.20
C PHE A 131 0.98 -9.82 -19.59
N GLU A 132 1.42 -9.92 -20.85
CA GLU A 132 2.50 -9.08 -21.37
C GLU A 132 2.04 -7.62 -21.53
N GLY A 133 2.79 -6.69 -20.93
CA GLY A 133 2.53 -5.25 -21.06
C GLY A 133 1.53 -4.66 -20.06
N SER A 134 0.92 -5.46 -19.18
CA SER A 134 0.01 -5.00 -18.12
C SER A 134 0.53 -5.35 -16.73
N ALA A 135 1.05 -4.37 -16.00
CA ALA A 135 1.48 -4.57 -14.61
C ALA A 135 0.33 -5.06 -13.72
N ALA A 136 -0.88 -4.53 -13.92
CA ALA A 136 -2.06 -4.95 -13.18
C ALA A 136 -2.40 -6.44 -13.40
N ALA A 137 -2.36 -6.91 -14.65
CA ALA A 137 -2.62 -8.32 -14.96
C ALA A 137 -1.53 -9.25 -14.36
N GLN A 138 -0.27 -8.81 -14.37
CA GLN A 138 0.82 -9.56 -13.74
C GLN A 138 0.64 -9.65 -12.23
N ILE A 139 0.33 -8.53 -11.58
CA ILE A 139 0.10 -8.45 -10.14
C ILE A 139 -1.08 -9.33 -9.73
N ASP A 140 -2.22 -9.21 -10.42
CA ASP A 140 -3.43 -9.99 -10.11
C ASP A 140 -3.15 -11.50 -10.19
N TRP A 141 -2.54 -11.94 -11.30
CA TRP A 141 -2.10 -13.32 -11.47
C TRP A 141 -1.15 -13.78 -10.36
N GLY A 142 -0.17 -12.95 -9.99
CA GLY A 142 0.80 -13.27 -8.96
C GLY A 142 0.20 -13.42 -7.57
N LEU A 143 -0.77 -12.57 -7.22
CA LEU A 143 -1.46 -12.66 -5.94
C LEU A 143 -2.30 -13.95 -5.86
N ASP A 144 -3.04 -14.27 -6.92
CA ASP A 144 -3.79 -15.53 -7.02
C ASP A 144 -2.86 -16.75 -6.92
N TYR A 145 -1.75 -16.73 -7.65
CA TYR A 145 -0.75 -17.81 -7.61
C TYR A 145 -0.17 -17.99 -6.20
N ILE A 146 0.20 -16.92 -5.51
CA ILE A 146 0.72 -16.99 -4.13
C ILE A 146 -0.33 -17.60 -3.19
N ARG A 147 -1.60 -17.21 -3.32
CA ARG A 147 -2.68 -17.75 -2.50
C ARG A 147 -2.82 -19.26 -2.73
N ASP A 148 -2.83 -19.68 -3.98
CA ASP A 148 -3.16 -21.06 -4.34
C ASP A 148 -1.98 -22.02 -4.13
N ALA A 149 -0.75 -21.57 -4.41
CA ALA A 149 0.46 -22.39 -4.31
C ALA A 149 1.13 -22.34 -2.92
N HIS A 150 1.05 -21.20 -2.22
CA HIS A 150 1.75 -20.99 -0.95
C HIS A 150 0.86 -20.55 0.21
N GLY A 151 -0.41 -20.20 -0.02
CA GLY A 151 -1.31 -19.72 1.02
C GLY A 151 -1.07 -18.27 1.46
N SER A 152 0.19 -17.81 1.59
CA SER A 152 0.49 -16.41 1.91
C SER A 152 1.85 -15.92 1.36
N PRO A 153 2.02 -14.59 1.17
CA PRO A 153 3.27 -14.00 0.74
C PRO A 153 4.48 -14.36 1.61
N CYS A 154 4.31 -14.45 2.93
CA CYS A 154 5.41 -14.83 3.81
C CYS A 154 5.81 -16.31 3.64
N GLN A 155 4.87 -17.20 3.34
CA GLN A 155 5.20 -18.58 3.00
C GLN A 155 5.91 -18.68 1.64
N ALA A 156 5.43 -17.93 0.64
CA ALA A 156 6.07 -17.83 -0.67
C ALA A 156 7.50 -17.27 -0.56
N TRP A 157 7.68 -16.20 0.22
CA TRP A 157 8.98 -15.59 0.45
C TRP A 157 9.96 -16.53 1.16
N ALA A 158 9.51 -17.25 2.20
CA ALA A 158 10.34 -18.25 2.88
C ALA A 158 10.76 -19.38 1.93
N TYR A 159 9.86 -19.82 1.05
CA TYR A 159 10.17 -20.82 0.03
C TYR A 159 11.21 -20.27 -0.96
N TRP A 160 11.00 -19.07 -1.50
CA TRP A 160 11.94 -18.39 -2.40
C TRP A 160 13.34 -18.22 -1.80
N GLN A 161 13.45 -17.91 -0.51
CA GLN A 161 14.76 -17.81 0.15
C GLN A 161 15.56 -19.12 0.08
N SER A 162 14.89 -20.26 -0.02
CA SER A 162 15.52 -21.59 -0.08
C SER A 162 15.77 -22.08 -1.51
N THR A 163 14.86 -21.80 -2.45
CA THR A 163 14.87 -22.37 -3.80
C THR A 163 15.21 -21.36 -4.90
N ARG A 164 15.09 -20.05 -4.60
CA ARG A 164 15.08 -18.94 -5.57
C ARG A 164 13.93 -18.99 -6.58
N THR A 165 12.90 -19.78 -6.28
CA THR A 165 11.63 -19.85 -7.01
C THR A 165 10.50 -19.85 -6.00
N TYR A 166 9.28 -19.53 -6.40
CA TYR A 166 8.09 -19.73 -5.58
C TYR A 166 6.97 -20.17 -6.51
#